data_AF-A0A420DF41-F1
#
_entry.id   AF-A0A420DF41-F1
#
_cell.length_a   1.000
_cell.length_b   1.000
_cell.length_c   1.000
_cell.angle_alpha   90.00
_cell.angle_beta   90.00
_cell.angle_gamma   90.00
#
_symmetry.space_group_name_H-M   'P 1'
#
loop_
_entity.id
_entity.type
_entity.pdbx_description
1 polymer ?
#
loop_
_entity_poly.entity_id
_entity_poly.type
_entity_poly.pdbx_seq_one_letter_code
_entity_poly.pdbx_strand_id
1 'polypeptide(L)'
;GDIIQTKLRVNSSEGVRLVRGSHIVTPKLYDHDKCYFFQGSDGRIIFAIPYETDFTLIGTTDADHDDPSLAPVCTDAERDYLVNFANQYFENDISADDVVWTYSGVRPLYDDGASSASAATRDYVLKVDDAGPPLLNIFGGKITTYRVLAEDAMDMMAPYLPALKPKWTAGAALPGGDFEVSEVDSLIAGLLRDYPFLTPVWAKRLVRAYGTDARGMLGTAKAASDLGTDFGATLTQTEVRYLITHEYATCAADIVWRRSKLGLRMTPAQITALDVYMTEPA
;
A
#
# COMPACT_ATOMS: atom_id res chain seq x y z
N GLY A 1 1.88 21.48 9.10
CA GLY A 1 1.97 22.89 9.49
C GLY A 1 0.95 23.77 8.78
N ASP A 2 0.94 23.80 7.44
CA ASP A 2 0.23 24.82 6.66
C ASP A 2 -1.29 24.97 6.96
N ILE A 3 -2.03 23.87 7.11
CA ILE A 3 -3.47 23.99 7.44
C ILE A 3 -3.68 24.60 8.84
N ILE A 4 -2.97 24.11 9.86
CA ILE A 4 -3.10 24.57 11.25
C ILE A 4 -2.63 26.02 11.39
N GLN A 5 -1.45 26.33 10.85
CA GLN A 5 -0.80 27.63 11.04
C GLN A 5 -1.28 28.71 10.07
N THR A 6 -1.56 28.35 8.81
CA THR A 6 -1.88 29.32 7.75
C THR A 6 -3.38 29.47 7.53
N LYS A 7 -4.12 28.34 7.48
CA LYS A 7 -5.56 28.36 7.18
C LYS A 7 -6.41 28.58 8.43
N LEU A 8 -6.10 27.86 9.51
CA LEU A 8 -6.81 27.95 10.78
C LEU A 8 -6.22 29.01 11.72
N ARG A 9 -4.97 29.44 11.47
CA ARG A 9 -4.24 30.45 12.27
C ARG A 9 -4.16 30.09 13.75
N VAL A 10 -4.08 28.80 14.05
CA VAL A 10 -3.87 28.29 15.39
C VAL A 10 -2.38 28.40 15.68
N ASN A 11 -2.02 29.07 16.78
CA ASN A 11 -0.65 29.13 17.29
C ASN A 11 -0.28 27.75 17.86
N SER A 12 0.13 26.83 16.99
CA SER A 12 0.64 25.52 17.39
C SER A 12 2.17 25.48 17.27
N SER A 13 2.81 25.02 18.35
CA SER A 13 4.25 24.73 18.40
C SER A 13 4.60 23.36 17.82
N GLU A 14 3.64 22.65 17.21
CA GLU A 14 3.79 21.29 16.74
C GLU A 14 4.38 21.29 15.32
N GLY A 15 5.60 20.76 15.20
CA GLY A 15 6.26 20.50 13.93
C GLY A 15 5.96 19.10 13.40
N VAL A 16 6.14 18.91 12.10
CA VAL A 16 6.20 17.58 11.49
C VAL A 16 7.54 17.49 10.77
N ARG A 17 8.37 16.52 11.15
CA ARG A 17 9.56 16.17 10.37
C ARG A 17 9.15 15.21 9.26
N LEU A 18 9.48 15.59 8.04
CA LEU A 18 9.18 14.80 6.85
C LEU A 18 10.39 13.94 6.50
N VAL A 19 10.21 12.63 6.56
CA VAL A 19 11.28 11.67 6.29
C VAL A 19 10.88 10.80 5.11
N ARG A 20 11.56 10.97 3.97
CA ARG A 20 11.39 10.10 2.81
C ARG A 20 12.01 8.73 3.09
N GLY A 21 11.29 7.69 2.76
CA GLY A 21 11.81 6.34 2.66
C GLY A 21 11.46 5.70 1.34
N SER A 22 12.46 5.08 0.74
CA SER A 22 12.40 4.46 -0.58
C SER A 22 12.55 2.96 -0.49
N HIS A 23 12.03 2.26 -1.48
CA HIS A 23 12.19 0.82 -1.67
C HIS A 23 12.53 0.54 -3.13
N ILE A 24 13.25 -0.56 -3.34
CA ILE A 24 13.51 -1.15 -4.66
C ILE A 24 12.83 -2.51 -4.74
N VAL A 25 12.43 -2.90 -5.95
CA VAL A 25 11.88 -4.21 -6.25
C VAL A 25 12.74 -4.85 -7.32
N THR A 26 13.15 -6.08 -7.07
CA THR A 26 13.95 -6.92 -7.99
C THR A 26 13.17 -8.19 -8.32
N PRO A 27 13.58 -8.98 -9.34
CA PRO A 27 13.18 -10.38 -9.43
C PRO A 27 13.43 -11.12 -8.11
N LYS A 28 12.68 -12.21 -7.90
CA LYS A 28 12.80 -13.07 -6.71
C LYS A 28 14.25 -13.51 -6.49
N LEU A 29 14.77 -13.28 -5.29
CA LEU A 29 16.18 -13.56 -4.96
C LEU A 29 16.38 -14.91 -4.25
N TYR A 30 15.31 -15.52 -3.73
CA TYR A 30 15.37 -16.77 -2.96
C TYR A 30 14.03 -17.50 -2.98
N ASP A 31 14.03 -18.82 -2.77
CA ASP A 31 12.88 -19.67 -3.05
C ASP A 31 11.91 -19.98 -1.90
N HIS A 32 12.11 -19.38 -0.73
CA HIS A 32 11.21 -19.52 0.41
C HIS A 32 10.31 -18.29 0.62
N ASP A 33 9.32 -18.45 1.51
CA ASP A 33 8.31 -17.44 1.85
C ASP A 33 8.69 -16.54 3.04
N LYS A 34 9.85 -16.78 3.66
CA LYS A 34 10.33 -15.99 4.81
C LYS A 34 10.97 -14.68 4.40
N CYS A 35 10.73 -13.63 5.17
CA CYS A 35 11.43 -12.35 5.05
C CYS A 35 12.80 -12.42 5.73
N TYR A 36 13.75 -11.66 5.20
CA TYR A 36 15.01 -11.37 5.89
C TYR A 36 14.97 -10.02 6.58
N PHE A 37 15.72 -9.92 7.68
CA PHE A 37 16.02 -8.72 8.42
C PHE A 37 17.54 -8.58 8.49
N PHE A 38 18.08 -7.51 7.90
CA PHE A 38 19.51 -7.27 7.82
C PHE A 38 19.92 -6.09 8.70
N GLN A 39 21.08 -6.19 9.35
CA GLN A 39 21.62 -5.16 10.23
C GLN A 39 22.77 -4.43 9.56
N GLY A 40 22.66 -3.12 9.42
CA GLY A 40 23.66 -2.28 8.78
C GLY A 40 24.74 -1.89 9.76
N SER A 41 25.95 -1.67 9.27
CA SER A 41 27.03 -1.08 10.05
C SER A 41 26.75 0.37 10.46
N ASP A 42 25.80 1.03 9.80
CA ASP A 42 25.28 2.36 10.10
C ASP A 42 24.20 2.36 11.22
N GLY A 43 23.95 1.20 11.84
CA GLY A 43 22.95 1.03 12.89
C GLY A 43 21.51 0.95 12.37
N ARG A 44 21.32 0.89 11.05
CA ARG A 44 20.01 0.80 10.42
C ARG A 44 19.68 -0.64 10.07
N ILE A 45 18.44 -0.86 9.68
CA ILE A 45 17.96 -2.18 9.26
C ILE A 45 17.28 -2.04 7.91
N ILE A 46 17.41 -3.09 7.09
CA ILE A 46 16.58 -3.24 5.90
C ILE A 46 15.94 -4.63 5.92
N PHE A 47 14.81 -4.73 5.24
CA PHE A 47 14.11 -5.97 4.96
C PHE A 47 14.31 -6.35 3.51
N ALA A 48 14.40 -7.66 3.26
CA ALA A 48 14.12 -8.25 1.96
C ALA A 48 12.88 -9.15 2.12
N ILE A 49 11.82 -8.85 1.39
CA ILE A 49 10.49 -9.43 1.57
C ILE A 49 10.05 -10.12 0.27
N PRO A 50 9.62 -11.40 0.28
CA PRO A 50 8.97 -12.00 -0.87
C PRO A 50 7.76 -11.17 -1.28
N TYR A 51 7.77 -10.67 -2.51
CA TYR A 51 6.81 -9.68 -2.97
C TYR A 51 6.10 -10.16 -4.22
N GLU A 52 4.77 -10.09 -4.20
CA GLU A 52 3.91 -10.43 -5.33
C GLU A 52 4.14 -11.80 -5.98
N THR A 53 4.83 -12.75 -5.31
CA THR A 53 5.16 -14.14 -5.72
C THR A 53 6.53 -14.30 -6.40
N ASP A 54 6.86 -13.42 -7.33
CA ASP A 54 7.98 -13.49 -8.28
C ASP A 54 8.99 -12.34 -8.12
N PHE A 55 8.82 -11.50 -7.10
CA PHE A 55 9.71 -10.39 -6.80
C PHE A 55 10.24 -10.42 -5.36
N THR A 56 11.25 -9.59 -5.10
CA THR A 56 11.73 -9.27 -3.75
C THR A 56 11.63 -7.76 -3.56
N LEU A 57 10.95 -7.34 -2.49
CA LEU A 57 10.89 -5.95 -2.05
C LEU A 57 12.00 -5.70 -1.04
N ILE A 58 12.87 -4.73 -1.31
CA ILE A 58 14.01 -4.37 -0.47
C ILE A 58 13.86 -2.93 0.01
N GLY A 59 13.97 -2.72 1.32
CA GLY A 59 13.89 -1.39 1.90
C GLY A 59 14.03 -1.35 3.41
N THR A 60 14.15 -0.17 4.01
CA THR A 60 13.93 1.16 3.41
C THR A 60 15.03 2.14 3.78
N THR A 61 15.03 3.29 3.12
CA THR A 61 15.87 4.44 3.46
C THR A 61 15.15 5.42 4.41
N ASP A 62 15.90 6.41 4.88
CA ASP A 62 15.44 7.55 5.68
C ASP A 62 16.31 8.71 5.21
N ALA A 63 15.71 9.62 4.48
CA ALA A 63 16.30 10.85 3.99
C ALA A 63 15.36 12.00 4.37
N ASP A 64 15.91 13.15 4.73
CA ASP A 64 15.08 14.33 4.97
C ASP A 64 14.36 14.74 3.67
N HIS A 65 13.13 15.26 3.82
CA HIS A 65 12.28 15.66 2.72
C HIS A 65 11.65 17.01 3.02
N ASP A 66 12.31 18.07 2.61
CA ASP A 66 12.02 19.42 3.12
C ASP A 66 10.70 20.02 2.59
N ASP A 67 10.20 19.54 1.44
CA ASP A 67 9.02 20.11 0.79
C ASP A 67 7.93 19.06 0.53
N PRO A 68 6.82 19.07 1.32
CA PRO A 68 5.73 18.12 1.15
C PRO A 68 4.95 18.26 -0.16
N SER A 69 5.16 19.34 -0.93
CA SER A 69 4.56 19.51 -2.26
C SER A 69 5.30 18.73 -3.35
N LEU A 70 6.54 18.33 -3.09
CA LEU A 70 7.33 17.53 -4.02
C LEU A 70 6.98 16.05 -3.88
N ALA A 71 6.71 15.39 -5.01
CA ALA A 71 6.50 13.95 -5.01
C ALA A 71 7.76 13.23 -4.52
N PRO A 72 7.66 12.30 -3.55
CA PRO A 72 8.81 11.52 -3.13
C PRO A 72 9.24 10.58 -4.25
N VAL A 73 10.54 10.57 -4.55
CA VAL A 73 11.15 9.70 -5.54
C VAL A 73 12.34 8.97 -4.94
N CYS A 74 12.57 7.74 -5.37
CA CYS A 74 13.74 6.96 -5.00
C CYS A 74 14.92 7.52 -5.80
N THR A 75 15.88 8.14 -5.11
CA THR A 75 17.08 8.66 -5.77
C THR A 75 18.04 7.53 -6.12
N ASP A 76 18.93 7.76 -7.09
CA ASP A 76 19.98 6.80 -7.44
C ASP A 76 20.84 6.43 -6.22
N ALA A 77 21.16 7.40 -5.37
CA ALA A 77 21.90 7.16 -4.14
C ALA A 77 21.14 6.23 -3.15
N GLU A 78 19.82 6.37 -3.05
CA GLU A 78 18.99 5.49 -2.21
C GLU A 78 18.87 4.08 -2.82
N ARG A 79 18.71 3.97 -4.14
CA ARG A 79 18.76 2.68 -4.85
C ARG A 79 20.09 1.99 -4.59
N ASP A 80 21.19 2.67 -4.84
CA ASP A 80 22.54 2.11 -4.72
C ASP A 80 22.86 1.74 -3.27
N TYR A 81 22.39 2.53 -2.30
CA TYR A 81 22.45 2.16 -0.88
C TYR A 81 21.75 0.82 -0.62
N LEU A 82 20.52 0.63 -1.10
CA LEU A 82 19.75 -0.60 -0.88
C LEU A 82 20.36 -1.81 -1.59
N VAL A 83 20.86 -1.64 -2.81
CA VAL A 83 21.60 -2.67 -3.56
C VAL A 83 22.86 -3.10 -2.79
N ASN A 84 23.71 -2.14 -2.42
CA ASN A 84 24.95 -2.41 -1.70
C ASN A 84 24.70 -3.03 -0.31
N PHE A 85 23.60 -2.67 0.35
CA PHE A 85 23.22 -3.27 1.61
C PHE A 85 22.79 -4.72 1.42
N ALA A 86 21.93 -5.02 0.43
CA ALA A 86 21.50 -6.38 0.14
C ALA A 86 22.69 -7.31 -0.22
N ASN A 87 23.64 -6.83 -1.02
CA ASN A 87 24.83 -7.59 -1.44
C ASN A 87 25.83 -7.90 -0.31
N GLN A 88 25.70 -7.29 0.86
CA GLN A 88 26.47 -7.70 2.05
C GLN A 88 26.02 -9.05 2.62
N TYR A 89 24.82 -9.51 2.24
CA TYR A 89 24.16 -10.66 2.87
C TYR A 89 23.82 -11.77 1.88
N PHE A 90 23.44 -11.44 0.65
CA PHE A 90 23.12 -12.46 -0.37
C PHE A 90 24.38 -13.02 -1.03
N GLU A 91 24.32 -14.31 -1.39
CA GLU A 91 25.41 -14.98 -2.12
C GLU A 91 25.55 -14.49 -3.56
N ASN A 92 24.42 -14.18 -4.20
CA ASN A 92 24.38 -13.62 -5.54
C ASN A 92 24.10 -12.13 -5.45
N ASP A 93 25.06 -11.34 -5.94
CA ASP A 93 24.93 -9.89 -6.01
C ASP A 93 23.83 -9.48 -6.99
N ILE A 94 23.09 -8.44 -6.63
CA ILE A 94 22.21 -7.69 -7.53
C ILE A 94 22.87 -6.37 -7.95
N SER A 95 22.42 -5.83 -9.07
CA SER A 95 22.85 -4.56 -9.63
C SER A 95 21.69 -3.57 -9.76
N ALA A 96 22.00 -2.33 -10.17
CA ALA A 96 20.96 -1.35 -10.48
C ALA A 96 20.04 -1.80 -11.64
N ASP A 97 20.56 -2.61 -12.57
CA ASP A 97 19.81 -3.12 -13.72
C ASP A 97 18.80 -4.22 -13.32
N ASP A 98 18.99 -4.85 -12.16
CA ASP A 98 18.04 -5.83 -11.60
C ASP A 98 16.85 -5.16 -10.90
N VAL A 99 16.87 -3.84 -10.73
CA VAL A 99 15.79 -3.08 -10.11
C VAL A 99 14.69 -2.79 -11.15
N VAL A 100 13.59 -3.54 -11.06
CA VAL A 100 12.47 -3.46 -12.00
C VAL A 100 11.44 -2.39 -11.63
N TRP A 101 11.41 -1.98 -10.36
CA TRP A 101 10.51 -0.92 -9.89
C TRP A 101 11.02 -0.29 -8.61
N THR A 102 10.67 0.98 -8.39
CA THR A 102 10.96 1.70 -7.14
C THR A 102 9.73 2.46 -6.69
N TYR A 103 9.60 2.66 -5.39
CA TYR A 103 8.62 3.60 -4.84
C TYR A 103 9.16 4.26 -3.59
N SER A 104 8.63 5.45 -3.31
CA SER A 104 8.99 6.22 -2.13
C SER A 104 7.74 6.81 -1.49
N GLY A 105 7.81 7.00 -0.18
CA GLY A 105 6.80 7.70 0.60
C GLY A 105 7.46 8.61 1.62
N VAL A 106 6.72 9.62 2.07
CA VAL A 106 7.16 10.53 3.13
C VAL A 106 6.44 10.17 4.41
N ARG A 107 7.19 9.98 5.49
CA ARG A 107 6.67 9.72 6.82
C ARG A 107 6.52 11.07 7.55
N PRO A 108 5.30 11.47 7.91
CA PRO A 108 5.08 12.66 8.74
C PRO A 108 5.30 12.28 10.21
N LEU A 109 6.51 12.49 10.72
CA LEU A 109 6.87 12.20 12.10
C LEU A 109 6.55 13.41 12.98
N TYR A 110 5.97 13.18 14.15
CA TYR A 110 5.75 14.24 15.13
C TYR A 110 7.11 14.78 15.56
N ASP A 111 7.30 16.09 15.45
CA ASP A 111 8.53 16.74 15.87
C ASP A 111 8.50 16.95 17.39
N ASP A 112 9.16 16.04 18.11
CA ASP A 112 9.41 16.12 19.54
C ASP A 112 10.72 16.83 19.89
N GLY A 113 11.42 17.41 18.88
CA GLY A 113 12.73 18.03 19.02
C GLY A 113 13.91 17.07 18.89
N ALA A 114 13.71 15.82 18.43
CA ALA A 114 14.79 14.87 18.20
C ALA A 114 15.76 15.29 17.08
N SER A 115 17.07 15.09 17.30
CA SER A 115 18.14 15.52 16.38
C SER A 115 18.28 14.67 15.11
N SER A 116 17.82 13.41 15.10
CA SER A 116 17.90 12.51 13.92
C SER A 116 16.55 11.89 13.54
N ALA A 117 16.34 11.66 12.24
CA ALA A 117 15.12 11.10 11.68
C ALA A 117 14.82 9.67 12.19
N SER A 118 15.87 8.91 12.51
CA SER A 118 15.75 7.55 13.07
C SER A 118 15.31 7.54 14.54
N ALA A 119 15.54 8.62 15.28
CA ALA A 119 15.26 8.74 16.71
C ALA A 119 13.89 9.36 17.02
N ALA A 120 13.26 10.05 16.07
CA ALA A 120 11.93 10.65 16.26
C ALA A 120 10.87 9.58 16.61
N THR A 121 9.96 9.92 17.52
CA THR A 121 8.91 8.99 17.94
C THR A 121 8.08 8.52 16.75
N ARG A 122 7.85 7.20 16.69
CA ARG A 122 7.01 6.56 15.67
C ARG A 122 5.62 6.21 16.21
N ASP A 123 5.25 6.76 17.35
CA ASP A 123 3.89 6.65 17.89
C ASP A 123 2.99 7.75 17.30
N TYR A 124 1.67 7.59 17.44
CA TYR A 124 0.73 8.63 17.00
C TYR A 124 0.39 9.60 18.13
N VAL A 125 0.09 10.85 17.74
CA VAL A 125 -0.40 11.89 18.65
C VAL A 125 -1.73 12.41 18.12
N LEU A 126 -2.74 12.43 18.99
CA LEU A 126 -4.06 12.96 18.71
C LEU A 126 -4.28 14.22 19.53
N LYS A 127 -4.76 15.30 18.89
CA LYS A 127 -5.07 16.56 19.58
C LYS A 127 -6.39 17.13 19.09
N VAL A 128 -7.26 17.50 20.02
CA VAL A 128 -8.51 18.20 19.72
C VAL A 128 -8.32 19.68 20.02
N ASP A 129 -8.66 20.52 19.06
CA ASP A 129 -8.88 21.95 19.26
C ASP A 129 -10.39 22.20 19.27
N ASP A 130 -10.90 22.73 20.38
CA ASP A 130 -12.31 23.01 20.64
C ASP A 130 -12.60 24.51 20.84
N ALA A 131 -11.65 25.39 20.48
CA ALA A 131 -11.86 26.84 20.51
C ALA A 131 -12.92 27.32 19.49
N GLY A 132 -13.30 26.44 18.54
CA GLY A 132 -14.37 26.62 17.56
C GLY A 132 -15.08 25.28 17.29
N PRO A 133 -15.59 25.04 16.06
CA PRO A 133 -16.02 23.69 15.67
C PRO A 133 -14.88 22.68 15.95
N PRO A 134 -15.17 21.57 16.64
CA PRO A 134 -14.14 20.69 17.16
C PRO A 134 -13.32 20.08 16.01
N LEU A 135 -12.00 20.24 16.12
CA LEU A 135 -11.04 19.80 15.12
C LEU A 135 -10.09 18.77 15.74
N LEU A 136 -10.16 17.54 15.25
CA LEU A 136 -9.20 16.49 15.58
C LEU A 136 -8.00 16.53 14.62
N ASN A 137 -6.80 16.70 15.17
CA ASN A 137 -5.53 16.62 14.47
C ASN A 137 -4.85 15.29 14.77
N ILE A 138 -4.35 14.63 13.73
CA ILE A 138 -3.66 13.33 13.80
C ILE A 138 -2.23 13.52 13.30
N PHE A 139 -1.25 13.20 14.13
CA PHE A 139 0.17 13.24 13.80
C PHE A 139 0.77 11.84 13.90
N GLY A 140 1.54 11.43 12.88
CA GLY A 140 2.06 10.07 12.79
C GLY A 140 0.97 9.02 12.55
N GLY A 141 1.16 7.83 13.10
CA GLY A 141 0.27 6.68 12.89
C GLY A 141 0.83 5.68 11.88
N LYS A 142 1.18 4.49 12.38
CA LYS A 142 1.60 3.37 11.54
C LYS A 142 0.37 2.67 10.96
N ILE A 143 0.53 2.05 9.79
CA ILE A 143 -0.48 1.13 9.25
C ILE A 143 -0.81 0.04 10.28
N THR A 144 0.18 -0.47 11.02
CA THR A 144 -0.04 -1.50 12.06
C THR A 144 -1.00 -1.06 13.18
N THR A 145 -1.08 0.25 13.48
CA THR A 145 -1.88 0.78 14.61
C THR A 145 -3.15 1.49 14.15
N TYR A 146 -3.46 1.50 12.85
CA TYR A 146 -4.52 2.35 12.28
C TYR A 146 -5.89 2.13 12.94
N ARG A 147 -6.25 0.88 13.25
CA ARG A 147 -7.55 0.52 13.82
C ARG A 147 -7.73 1.07 15.24
N VAL A 148 -6.72 0.87 16.10
CA VAL A 148 -6.74 1.38 17.48
C VAL A 148 -6.68 2.90 17.48
N LEU A 149 -5.83 3.49 16.64
CA LEU A 149 -5.77 4.95 16.45
C LEU A 149 -7.14 5.51 16.06
N ALA A 150 -7.85 4.88 15.11
CA ALA A 150 -9.18 5.31 14.71
C ALA A 150 -10.20 5.20 15.86
N GLU A 151 -10.12 4.15 16.67
CA GLU A 151 -10.97 4.02 17.87
C GLU A 151 -10.67 5.09 18.93
N ASP A 152 -9.41 5.41 19.17
CA ASP A 152 -8.99 6.47 20.10
C ASP A 152 -9.41 7.86 19.60
N ALA A 153 -9.30 8.09 18.29
CA ALA A 153 -9.79 9.29 17.62
C ALA A 153 -11.30 9.47 17.82
N MET A 154 -12.08 8.40 17.69
CA MET A 154 -13.53 8.46 17.92
C MET A 154 -13.86 8.71 19.41
N ASP A 155 -13.10 8.14 20.35
CA ASP A 155 -13.28 8.41 21.78
C ASP A 155 -13.04 9.88 22.13
N MET A 156 -11.97 10.48 21.58
CA MET A 156 -11.69 11.91 21.77
C MET A 156 -12.79 12.80 21.19
N MET A 157 -13.47 12.34 20.14
CA MET A 157 -14.59 13.05 19.52
C MET A 157 -15.94 12.77 20.18
N ALA A 158 -16.04 11.80 21.08
CA ALA A 158 -17.30 11.42 21.74
C ALA A 158 -18.03 12.58 22.43
N PRO A 159 -17.37 13.52 23.14
CA PRO A 159 -18.04 14.67 23.75
C PRO A 159 -18.75 15.58 22.74
N TYR A 160 -18.34 15.55 21.48
CA TYR A 160 -18.84 16.40 20.40
C TYR A 160 -19.83 15.68 19.47
N LEU A 161 -20.03 14.37 19.66
CA LEU A 161 -20.88 13.52 18.82
C LEU A 161 -21.92 12.80 19.69
N PRO A 162 -23.05 13.46 20.04
CA PRO A 162 -24.02 12.93 21.00
C PRO A 162 -24.65 11.57 20.61
N ALA A 163 -24.63 11.22 19.32
CA ALA A 163 -25.17 9.98 18.79
C ALA A 163 -24.09 8.91 18.51
N LEU A 164 -22.87 9.09 19.03
CA LEU A 164 -21.79 8.15 18.81
C LEU A 164 -22.09 6.80 19.47
N LYS A 165 -21.96 5.73 18.68
CA LYS A 165 -22.11 4.34 19.16
C LYS A 165 -20.80 3.83 19.78
N PRO A 166 -20.85 2.78 20.62
CA PRO A 166 -19.65 2.12 21.12
C PRO A 166 -18.72 1.63 20.00
N LYS A 167 -17.44 1.45 20.35
CA LYS A 167 -16.43 0.81 19.48
C LYS A 167 -16.92 -0.55 19.02
N TRP A 168 -16.68 -0.86 17.74
CA TRP A 168 -17.17 -2.09 17.10
C TRP A 168 -16.15 -2.72 16.15
N THR A 169 -15.02 -2.06 15.89
CA THR A 169 -14.12 -2.45 14.79
C THR A 169 -13.28 -3.68 15.11
N ALA A 170 -13.01 -3.94 16.40
CA ALA A 170 -12.32 -5.14 16.82
C ALA A 170 -13.19 -6.38 16.55
N GLY A 171 -12.66 -7.31 15.74
CA GLY A 171 -13.36 -8.54 15.36
C GLY A 171 -14.34 -8.40 14.20
N ALA A 172 -14.54 -7.19 13.66
CA ALA A 172 -15.29 -7.00 12.42
C ALA A 172 -14.41 -7.32 11.20
N ALA A 173 -14.91 -8.13 10.28
CA ALA A 173 -14.25 -8.35 9.00
C ALA A 173 -14.30 -7.08 8.13
N LEU A 174 -13.20 -6.79 7.43
CA LEU A 174 -13.22 -5.80 6.35
C LEU A 174 -13.89 -6.41 5.11
N PRO A 175 -14.45 -5.58 4.20
CA PRO A 175 -15.03 -6.06 2.94
C PRO A 175 -14.09 -6.99 2.18
N GLY A 176 -14.63 -8.07 1.61
CA GLY A 176 -13.88 -9.13 0.94
C GLY A 176 -13.14 -10.09 1.89
N GLY A 177 -12.94 -9.74 3.16
CA GLY A 177 -12.10 -10.47 4.13
C GLY A 177 -12.86 -11.32 5.15
N ASP A 178 -14.12 -11.66 4.91
CA ASP A 178 -14.97 -12.44 5.83
C ASP A 178 -14.69 -13.96 5.70
N PHE A 179 -13.45 -14.35 6.00
CA PHE A 179 -12.98 -15.74 5.99
C PHE A 179 -11.66 -15.86 6.79
N GLU A 180 -11.36 -17.07 7.27
CA GLU A 180 -10.13 -17.36 8.01
C GLU A 180 -8.94 -17.59 7.08
N VAL A 181 -7.71 -17.31 7.56
CA VAL A 181 -6.48 -17.53 6.77
C VAL A 181 -6.35 -18.97 6.28
N SER A 182 -6.80 -19.95 7.08
CA SER A 182 -6.79 -21.36 6.70
C SER A 182 -7.74 -21.71 5.54
N GLU A 183 -8.68 -20.82 5.20
CA GLU A 183 -9.67 -21.04 4.15
C GLU A 183 -9.23 -20.51 2.78
N VAL A 184 -8.10 -19.79 2.70
CA VAL A 184 -7.56 -19.22 1.45
C VAL A 184 -7.47 -20.26 0.33
N ASP A 185 -6.88 -21.43 0.61
CA ASP A 185 -6.71 -22.49 -0.39
C ASP A 185 -8.06 -23.07 -0.85
N SER A 186 -9.04 -23.14 0.06
CA SER A 186 -10.41 -23.57 -0.25
C SER A 186 -11.13 -22.58 -1.15
N LEU A 187 -10.95 -21.27 -0.93
CA LEU A 187 -11.48 -20.22 -1.81
C LEU A 187 -10.88 -20.31 -3.22
N ILE A 188 -9.56 -20.49 -3.32
CA ILE A 188 -8.86 -20.65 -4.60
C ILE A 188 -9.36 -21.89 -5.35
N ALA A 189 -9.44 -23.03 -4.67
CA ALA A 189 -9.97 -24.27 -5.24
C ALA A 189 -11.44 -24.11 -5.68
N GLY A 190 -12.23 -23.37 -4.90
CA GLY A 190 -13.61 -23.02 -5.23
C GLY A 190 -13.72 -22.21 -6.52
N LEU A 191 -12.88 -21.19 -6.70
CA LEU A 191 -12.85 -20.42 -7.95
C LEU A 191 -12.43 -21.27 -9.15
N LEU A 192 -11.40 -22.12 -9.02
CA LEU A 192 -10.95 -22.98 -10.12
C LEU A 192 -12.01 -23.99 -10.55
N ARG A 193 -12.76 -24.54 -9.59
CA ARG A 193 -13.88 -25.45 -9.88
C ARG A 193 -15.01 -24.74 -10.61
N ASP A 194 -15.36 -23.53 -10.17
CA ASP A 194 -16.55 -22.83 -10.66
C ASP A 194 -16.28 -22.04 -11.94
N TYR A 195 -15.01 -21.68 -12.19
CA TYR A 195 -14.51 -21.00 -13.39
C TYR A 195 -13.29 -21.74 -13.97
N PRO A 196 -13.48 -22.86 -14.70
CA PRO A 196 -12.39 -23.74 -15.16
C PRO A 196 -11.40 -23.10 -16.15
N PHE A 197 -11.72 -21.92 -16.69
CA PHE A 197 -10.81 -21.15 -17.55
C PHE A 197 -9.75 -20.38 -16.75
N LEU A 198 -9.90 -20.23 -15.43
CA LEU A 198 -8.89 -19.60 -14.59
C LEU A 198 -7.68 -20.52 -14.44
N THR A 199 -6.48 -19.94 -14.53
CA THR A 199 -5.27 -20.63 -14.12
C THR A 199 -5.12 -20.57 -12.60
N PRO A 200 -4.34 -21.48 -11.96
CA PRO A 200 -4.09 -21.41 -10.51
C PRO A 200 -3.52 -20.07 -10.06
N VAL A 201 -2.64 -19.46 -10.86
CA VAL A 201 -2.05 -18.14 -10.58
C VAL A 201 -3.11 -17.03 -10.64
N TRP A 202 -4.01 -17.09 -11.63
CA TRP A 202 -5.09 -16.11 -11.76
C TRP A 202 -6.08 -16.23 -10.59
N ALA A 203 -6.55 -17.43 -10.26
CA ALA A 203 -7.44 -17.64 -9.12
C ALA A 203 -6.80 -17.17 -7.80
N LYS A 204 -5.53 -17.51 -7.56
CA LYS A 204 -4.78 -17.03 -6.38
C LYS A 204 -4.70 -15.51 -6.33
N ARG A 205 -4.44 -14.85 -7.47
CA ARG A 205 -4.42 -13.38 -7.56
C ARG A 205 -5.77 -12.79 -7.16
N LEU A 206 -6.87 -13.31 -7.70
CA LEU A 206 -8.22 -12.82 -7.41
C LEU A 206 -8.59 -13.00 -5.94
N VAL A 207 -8.31 -14.14 -5.32
CA VAL A 207 -8.56 -14.35 -3.88
C VAL A 207 -7.68 -13.43 -3.03
N ARG A 208 -6.40 -13.24 -3.38
CA ARG A 208 -5.52 -12.33 -2.64
C ARG A 208 -5.97 -10.86 -2.72
N ALA A 209 -6.58 -10.45 -3.83
CA ALA A 209 -6.99 -9.07 -4.05
C ALA A 209 -8.41 -8.78 -3.51
N TYR A 210 -9.35 -9.70 -3.72
CA TYR A 210 -10.78 -9.47 -3.50
C TYR A 210 -11.43 -10.43 -2.50
N GLY A 211 -10.71 -11.47 -2.07
CA GLY A 211 -11.22 -12.48 -1.15
C GLY A 211 -12.57 -13.06 -1.60
N THR A 212 -13.59 -12.90 -0.77
CA THR A 212 -14.96 -13.39 -1.04
C THR A 212 -15.64 -12.70 -2.22
N ASP A 213 -15.23 -11.48 -2.56
CA ASP A 213 -15.89 -10.67 -3.59
C ASP A 213 -15.50 -11.11 -5.01
N ALA A 214 -14.39 -11.87 -5.16
CA ALA A 214 -13.89 -12.36 -6.44
C ALA A 214 -14.96 -13.11 -7.25
N ARG A 215 -15.78 -13.93 -6.58
CA ARG A 215 -16.85 -14.69 -7.23
C ARG A 215 -17.98 -13.78 -7.73
N GLY A 216 -18.35 -12.78 -6.93
CA GLY A 216 -19.36 -11.79 -7.30
C GLY A 216 -18.94 -11.01 -8.54
N MET A 217 -17.66 -10.62 -8.59
CA MET A 217 -17.07 -9.93 -9.75
C MET A 217 -17.07 -10.80 -11.02
N LEU A 218 -16.69 -12.08 -10.93
CA LEU A 218 -16.68 -12.98 -12.08
C LEU A 218 -18.08 -13.36 -12.58
N GLY A 219 -19.09 -13.27 -11.71
CA GLY A 219 -20.50 -13.46 -12.06
C GLY A 219 -20.75 -14.82 -12.72
N THR A 220 -21.43 -14.81 -13.88
CA THR A 220 -21.84 -16.03 -14.59
C THR A 220 -20.91 -16.44 -15.73
N ALA A 221 -19.72 -15.83 -15.84
CA ALA A 221 -18.76 -16.12 -16.92
C ALA A 221 -18.44 -17.63 -17.02
N LYS A 222 -18.38 -18.15 -18.24
CA LYS A 222 -18.07 -19.56 -18.56
C LYS A 222 -16.77 -19.72 -19.34
N ALA A 223 -16.30 -18.65 -19.97
CA ALA A 223 -15.01 -18.58 -20.63
C ALA A 223 -14.31 -17.24 -20.32
N ALA A 224 -12.99 -17.18 -20.50
CA ALA A 224 -12.23 -15.95 -20.33
C ALA A 224 -12.73 -14.82 -21.25
N SER A 225 -13.21 -15.16 -22.46
CA SER A 225 -13.82 -14.21 -23.39
C SER A 225 -15.07 -13.53 -22.86
N ASP A 226 -15.77 -14.13 -21.91
CA ASP A 226 -16.97 -13.54 -21.29
C ASP A 226 -16.60 -12.40 -20.33
N LEU A 227 -15.32 -12.27 -19.96
CA LEU A 227 -14.81 -11.18 -19.12
C LEU A 227 -14.40 -9.94 -19.91
N GLY A 228 -14.63 -9.95 -21.23
CA GLY A 228 -14.32 -8.85 -22.14
C GLY A 228 -12.84 -8.77 -22.50
N THR A 229 -12.37 -7.55 -22.77
CA THR A 229 -10.97 -7.29 -23.15
C THR A 229 -9.98 -7.79 -22.10
N ASP A 230 -8.91 -8.46 -22.55
CA ASP A 230 -7.72 -8.75 -21.75
C ASP A 230 -6.70 -7.61 -21.90
N PHE A 231 -6.44 -6.89 -20.81
CA PHE A 231 -5.45 -5.81 -20.78
C PHE A 231 -4.03 -6.32 -20.52
N GLY A 232 -3.85 -7.62 -20.24
CA GLY A 232 -2.59 -8.23 -19.88
C GLY A 232 -2.49 -8.57 -18.40
N ALA A 233 -1.57 -9.48 -18.07
CA ALA A 233 -1.36 -9.96 -16.70
C ALA A 233 -2.65 -10.43 -16.00
N THR A 234 -3.59 -11.00 -16.77
CA THR A 234 -4.93 -11.47 -16.36
C THR A 234 -5.91 -10.38 -15.91
N LEU A 235 -5.63 -9.10 -16.18
CA LEU A 235 -6.55 -7.99 -15.93
C LEU A 235 -7.60 -7.93 -17.02
N THR A 236 -8.85 -8.18 -16.68
CA THR A 236 -9.96 -8.20 -17.64
C THR A 236 -10.83 -6.95 -17.56
N GLN A 237 -11.59 -6.68 -18.62
CA GLN A 237 -12.56 -5.59 -18.64
C GLN A 237 -13.59 -5.68 -17.51
N THR A 238 -14.06 -6.88 -17.18
CA THR A 238 -14.94 -7.08 -16.03
C THR A 238 -14.30 -6.62 -14.72
N GLU A 239 -13.03 -6.96 -14.49
CA GLU A 239 -12.29 -6.52 -13.31
C GLU A 239 -12.06 -5.00 -13.29
N VAL A 240 -11.70 -4.41 -14.43
CA VAL A 240 -11.55 -2.95 -14.56
C VAL A 240 -12.86 -2.22 -14.21
N ARG A 241 -13.99 -2.70 -14.73
CA ARG A 241 -15.31 -2.12 -14.42
C ARG A 241 -15.67 -2.26 -12.95
N TYR A 242 -15.35 -3.40 -12.32
CA TYR A 242 -15.53 -3.58 -10.89
C TYR A 242 -14.72 -2.55 -10.09
N LEU A 243 -13.44 -2.39 -10.43
CA LEU A 243 -12.54 -1.43 -9.77
C LEU A 243 -12.99 0.03 -9.93
N ILE A 244 -13.54 0.42 -11.09
CA ILE A 244 -14.12 1.76 -11.30
C ILE A 244 -15.35 1.97 -10.41
N THR A 245 -16.26 1.00 -10.41
CA THR A 245 -17.59 1.14 -9.79
C THR A 245 -17.62 0.91 -8.28
N HIS A 246 -16.74 0.04 -7.76
CA HIS A 246 -16.73 -0.37 -6.35
C HIS A 246 -15.49 0.12 -5.59
N GLU A 247 -14.38 0.38 -6.29
CA GLU A 247 -13.11 0.75 -5.65
C GLU A 247 -12.56 2.11 -6.10
N TYR A 248 -13.41 2.93 -6.72
CA TYR A 248 -13.13 4.33 -7.09
C TYR A 248 -11.88 4.51 -7.96
N ALA A 249 -11.55 3.54 -8.82
CA ALA A 249 -10.47 3.71 -9.78
C ALA A 249 -10.89 4.71 -10.87
N THR A 250 -10.04 5.70 -11.13
CA THR A 250 -10.29 6.80 -12.08
C THR A 250 -9.28 6.85 -13.22
N CYS A 251 -8.11 6.21 -13.06
CA CYS A 251 -7.10 6.06 -14.11
C CYS A 251 -6.38 4.71 -14.01
N ALA A 252 -5.60 4.35 -15.03
CA ALA A 252 -4.86 3.08 -15.04
C ALA A 252 -3.92 2.95 -13.83
N ALA A 253 -3.30 4.05 -13.39
CA ALA A 253 -2.40 4.05 -12.23
C ALA A 253 -3.10 3.67 -10.92
N ASP A 254 -4.41 3.96 -10.76
CA ASP A 254 -5.18 3.46 -9.63
C ASP A 254 -5.22 1.94 -9.61
N ILE A 255 -5.43 1.34 -10.78
CA ILE A 255 -5.54 -0.12 -10.91
C ILE A 255 -4.16 -0.77 -10.77
N VAL A 256 -3.19 -0.40 -11.61
CA VAL A 256 -1.97 -1.20 -11.77
C VAL A 256 -0.96 -1.02 -10.63
N TRP A 257 -1.06 0.08 -9.87
CA TRP A 257 -0.13 0.41 -8.78
C TRP A 257 -0.77 0.54 -7.39
N ARG A 258 -2.09 0.77 -7.27
CA ARG A 258 -2.78 0.87 -5.96
C ARG A 258 -3.64 -0.36 -5.67
N ARG A 259 -4.70 -0.58 -6.45
CA ARG A 259 -5.66 -1.69 -6.26
C ARG A 259 -5.04 -3.06 -6.56
N SER A 260 -4.09 -3.08 -7.48
CA SER A 260 -3.27 -4.24 -7.78
C SER A 260 -1.77 -3.89 -7.73
N LYS A 261 -0.94 -4.81 -8.20
CA LYS A 261 0.47 -4.61 -8.54
C LYS A 261 0.78 -5.17 -9.93
N LEU A 262 -0.23 -5.19 -10.82
CA LEU A 262 -0.08 -5.72 -12.17
C LEU A 262 0.85 -4.88 -13.04
N GLY A 263 1.14 -3.63 -12.65
CA GLY A 263 2.16 -2.81 -13.31
C GLY A 263 3.56 -3.44 -13.32
N LEU A 264 3.86 -4.36 -12.40
CA LEU A 264 5.11 -5.15 -12.40
C LEU A 264 5.20 -6.16 -13.55
N ARG A 265 4.08 -6.48 -14.20
CA ARG A 265 3.97 -7.52 -15.23
C ARG A 265 3.38 -7.02 -16.54
N MET A 266 2.76 -5.85 -16.53
CA MET A 266 2.20 -5.21 -17.71
C MET A 266 3.26 -4.36 -18.41
N THR A 267 3.26 -4.41 -19.73
CA THR A 267 4.08 -3.53 -20.56
C THR A 267 3.54 -2.09 -20.53
N PRO A 268 4.37 -1.08 -20.84
CA PRO A 268 3.89 0.30 -20.97
C PRO A 268 2.73 0.44 -21.96
N ALA A 269 2.76 -0.27 -23.09
CA ALA A 269 1.69 -0.25 -24.08
C ALA A 269 0.36 -0.78 -23.55
N GLN A 270 0.39 -1.84 -22.73
CA GLN A 270 -0.79 -2.38 -22.06
C GLN A 270 -1.37 -1.40 -21.04
N ILE A 271 -0.51 -0.75 -20.25
CA ILE A 271 -0.95 0.26 -19.26
C ILE A 271 -1.56 1.47 -19.98
N THR A 272 -0.97 1.92 -21.10
CA THR A 272 -1.56 2.98 -21.92
C THR A 272 -2.91 2.58 -22.51
N ALA A 273 -3.05 1.36 -23.03
CA ALA A 273 -4.32 0.87 -23.56
C ALA A 273 -5.41 0.80 -22.48
N LEU A 274 -5.04 0.40 -21.26
CA LEU A 274 -5.95 0.45 -20.11
C LEU A 274 -6.37 1.89 -19.78
N ASP A 275 -5.44 2.84 -19.78
CA ASP A 275 -5.74 4.23 -19.43
C ASP A 275 -6.68 4.88 -20.47
N VAL A 276 -6.46 4.60 -21.76
CA VAL A 276 -7.36 4.99 -22.84
C VAL A 276 -8.75 4.40 -22.62
N TYR A 277 -8.85 3.10 -22.34
CA TYR A 277 -10.15 2.46 -22.06
C TYR A 277 -10.88 3.09 -20.87
N MET A 278 -10.16 3.49 -19.82
CA MET A 278 -10.76 4.08 -18.62
C MET A 278 -11.18 5.55 -18.81
N THR A 279 -10.56 6.26 -19.74
CA THR A 279 -10.79 7.70 -19.95
C THR A 279 -11.71 8.01 -21.14
N GLU A 280 -11.94 7.04 -22.03
CA GLU A 280 -12.92 7.17 -23.10
C GLU A 280 -14.36 7.17 -22.56
N PRO A 281 -15.23 8.09 -23.00
CA PRO A 281 -16.65 8.05 -22.69
C PRO A 281 -17.28 6.77 -23.28
N ALA A 282 -18.04 6.05 -22.45
CA ALA A 282 -18.78 4.85 -22.84
C ALA A 282 -19.85 5.10 -23.90
#